data_AF-A0A1B9G542-F1
#
_entry.id   AF-A0A1B9G542-F1
#
_cell.length_a   1.000
_cell.length_b   1.000
_cell.length_c   1.000
_cell.angle_alpha   90.00
_cell.angle_beta   90.00
_cell.angle_gamma   90.00
#
_symmetry.space_group_name_H-M   'P 1'
#
loop_
_entity.id
_entity.type
_entity.pdbx_description
1 polymer ?
#
loop_
_entity_poly.entity_id
_entity_poly.type
_entity_poly.pdbx_seq_one_letter_code
_entity_poly.pdbx_strand_id
1 'polypeptide(L)'
;MAYPPVITADMEDEDDWLEPPTQGGIDDPLVNQEFNRLSNKFSDAGYREGITDGKLSTLQVGFDEGFAQSVPLSRRVGALRGKAAALLAIHLSSSSTSSATSHSSKDLEESLREIVKELGRLKRDEVLPEDRERIQHEKEEHGDGGDDGFELDRNDRRDMEDLENTLEMMGGGSVKETKDDGEMVVERLEVRLKELERAVFRR
;
A
#
# COMPACT_ATOMS: atom_id res chain seq x y z
N MET A 1 -80.60 -61.70 37.36
CA MET A 1 -79.19 -61.28 37.30
C MET A 1 -78.91 -60.79 35.90
N ALA A 2 -78.78 -59.49 35.72
CA ALA A 2 -78.33 -58.85 34.49
C ALA A 2 -77.41 -57.69 34.92
N TYR A 3 -76.18 -57.69 34.42
CA TYR A 3 -75.16 -56.70 34.75
C TYR A 3 -75.54 -55.31 34.19
N PRO A 4 -75.15 -54.20 34.84
CA PRO A 4 -75.33 -52.86 34.27
C PRO A 4 -74.43 -52.66 33.03
N PRO A 5 -74.84 -51.83 32.06
CA PRO A 5 -74.07 -51.59 30.84
C PRO A 5 -72.76 -50.87 31.13
N VAL A 6 -71.72 -51.26 30.39
CA VAL A 6 -70.39 -50.63 30.36
C VAL A 6 -70.54 -49.19 29.90
N ILE A 7 -70.13 -48.23 30.73
CA ILE A 7 -69.88 -46.86 30.29
C ILE A 7 -68.63 -46.95 29.41
N THR A 8 -68.80 -46.90 28.09
CA THR A 8 -67.73 -46.55 27.18
C THR A 8 -67.46 -45.07 27.41
N ALA A 9 -66.50 -44.78 28.29
CA ALA A 9 -65.80 -43.52 28.24
C ALA A 9 -64.99 -43.56 26.93
N ASP A 10 -65.61 -43.11 25.85
CA ASP A 10 -64.86 -42.56 24.73
C ASP A 10 -64.18 -41.31 25.28
N MET A 11 -63.01 -41.51 25.91
CA MET A 11 -62.00 -40.49 25.95
C MET A 11 -61.46 -40.41 24.52
N GLU A 12 -62.19 -39.67 23.68
CA GLU A 12 -61.62 -39.00 22.52
C GLU A 12 -60.62 -37.97 23.09
N ASP A 13 -59.49 -38.47 23.60
CA ASP A 13 -58.24 -37.73 23.61
C ASP A 13 -57.82 -37.62 22.14
N GLU A 14 -58.56 -36.82 21.37
CA GLU A 14 -58.05 -36.20 20.17
C GLU A 14 -56.95 -35.25 20.63
N ASP A 15 -55.78 -35.83 20.92
CA ASP A 15 -54.52 -35.11 20.92
C ASP A 15 -54.46 -34.43 19.55
N ASP A 16 -54.82 -33.16 19.57
CA ASP A 16 -55.06 -32.28 18.44
C ASP A 16 -53.73 -31.87 17.80
N TRP A 17 -52.98 -32.89 17.41
CA TRP A 17 -51.66 -32.83 16.80
C TRP A 17 -51.76 -32.37 15.33
N LEU A 18 -52.98 -32.27 14.80
CA LEU A 18 -53.29 -31.76 13.47
C LEU A 18 -53.63 -30.26 13.50
N GLU A 19 -53.98 -29.67 14.65
CA GLU A 19 -54.11 -28.23 14.77
C GLU A 19 -52.72 -27.58 14.83
N PRO A 20 -52.41 -26.67 13.88
CA PRO A 20 -51.14 -25.95 13.92
C PRO A 20 -51.09 -25.12 15.21
N PRO A 21 -49.91 -25.04 15.88
CA PRO A 21 -49.78 -24.26 17.09
C PRO A 21 -50.23 -22.82 16.83
N THR A 22 -51.13 -22.33 17.68
CA THR A 22 -51.75 -20.99 17.58
C THR A 22 -50.75 -19.85 17.69
N GLN A 23 -49.53 -20.13 18.18
CA GLN A 23 -48.41 -19.21 18.30
C GLN A 23 -47.15 -19.86 17.73
N GLY A 24 -46.39 -19.14 16.90
CA GLY A 24 -45.18 -19.65 16.25
C GLY A 24 -45.39 -20.32 14.88
N GLY A 25 -46.64 -20.36 14.37
CA GLY A 25 -46.96 -20.82 13.02
C GLY A 25 -46.60 -19.82 11.91
N ILE A 26 -46.64 -20.25 10.64
CA ILE A 26 -46.35 -19.41 9.46
C ILE A 26 -47.29 -18.19 9.35
N ASP A 27 -48.53 -18.32 9.83
CA ASP A 27 -49.53 -17.25 9.82
C ASP A 27 -49.46 -16.34 11.06
N ASP A 28 -48.53 -16.58 12.00
CA ASP A 28 -48.36 -15.74 13.19
C ASP A 28 -47.73 -14.39 12.80
N PRO A 29 -48.40 -13.24 13.04
CA PRO A 29 -47.86 -11.93 12.73
C PRO A 29 -46.55 -11.63 13.49
N LEU A 30 -46.34 -12.23 14.67
CA LEU A 30 -45.10 -12.08 15.44
C LEU A 30 -43.93 -12.79 14.75
N VAL A 31 -44.17 -13.98 14.18
CA VAL A 31 -43.16 -14.72 13.39
C VAL A 31 -42.78 -13.93 12.15
N ASN A 32 -43.75 -13.35 11.46
CA ASN A 32 -43.49 -12.49 10.29
C ASN A 32 -42.70 -11.22 10.67
N GLN A 33 -43.01 -10.60 11.82
CA GLN A 33 -42.28 -9.43 12.31
C GLN A 33 -40.83 -9.77 12.67
N GLU A 34 -40.60 -10.86 13.40
CA GLU A 34 -39.26 -11.31 13.75
C GLU A 34 -38.47 -11.78 12.53
N PHE A 35 -39.11 -12.46 11.58
CA PHE A 35 -38.49 -12.84 10.30
C PHE A 35 -38.03 -11.61 9.51
N ASN A 36 -38.89 -10.60 9.37
CA ASN A 36 -38.53 -9.36 8.68
C ASN A 36 -37.40 -8.61 9.40
N ARG A 37 -37.44 -8.55 10.73
CA ARG A 37 -36.37 -7.96 11.54
C ARG A 37 -35.04 -8.69 11.32
N LEU A 38 -35.07 -10.02 11.34
CA LEU A 38 -33.90 -10.85 11.17
C LEU A 38 -33.34 -10.75 9.75
N SER A 39 -34.21 -10.77 8.74
CA SER A 39 -33.85 -10.59 7.33
C SER A 39 -33.17 -9.24 7.12
N ASN A 40 -33.76 -8.14 7.59
CA ASN A 40 -33.17 -6.81 7.43
C ASN A 40 -31.79 -6.73 8.11
N LYS A 41 -31.67 -7.30 9.32
CA LYS A 41 -30.40 -7.33 10.04
C LYS A 41 -29.31 -8.11 9.29
N PHE A 42 -29.64 -9.27 8.71
CA PHE A 42 -28.68 -10.06 7.95
C PHE A 42 -28.37 -9.46 6.57
N SER A 43 -29.33 -8.82 5.92
CA SER A 43 -29.10 -8.06 4.68
C SER A 43 -28.15 -6.88 4.92
N ASP A 44 -28.40 -6.08 5.96
CA ASP A 44 -27.53 -4.94 6.31
C ASP A 44 -26.15 -5.40 6.76
N ALA A 45 -26.08 -6.46 7.59
CA ALA A 45 -24.81 -7.03 8.03
C ALA A 45 -24.02 -7.59 6.84
N GLY A 46 -24.64 -8.37 5.96
CA GLY A 46 -24.00 -8.94 4.78
C GLY A 46 -23.56 -7.89 3.76
N TYR A 47 -24.33 -6.80 3.59
CA TYR A 47 -23.91 -5.67 2.75
C TYR A 47 -22.68 -4.97 3.32
N ARG A 48 -22.67 -4.71 4.64
CA ARG A 48 -21.52 -4.09 5.31
C ARG A 48 -20.28 -5.00 5.25
N GLU A 49 -20.46 -6.29 5.52
CA GLU A 49 -19.40 -7.30 5.44
C GLU A 49 -18.85 -7.41 4.01
N GLY A 50 -19.72 -7.44 3.00
CA GLY A 50 -19.30 -7.46 1.60
C GLY A 50 -18.49 -6.22 1.20
N ILE A 51 -18.87 -5.03 1.69
CA ILE A 51 -18.07 -3.81 1.48
C ILE A 51 -16.72 -3.91 2.18
N THR A 52 -16.69 -4.35 3.44
CA THR A 52 -15.43 -4.43 4.19
C THR A 52 -14.49 -5.45 3.57
N ASP A 53 -15.01 -6.61 3.19
CA ASP A 53 -14.22 -7.67 2.57
C ASP A 53 -13.72 -7.27 1.18
N GLY A 54 -14.56 -6.61 0.38
CA GLY A 54 -14.15 -6.08 -0.93
C GLY A 54 -13.05 -5.03 -0.81
N LYS A 55 -13.17 -4.10 0.15
CA LYS A 55 -12.14 -3.09 0.43
C LYS A 55 -10.85 -3.72 0.94
N LEU A 56 -10.93 -4.70 1.84
CA LEU A 56 -9.75 -5.34 2.41
C LEU A 56 -9.03 -6.21 1.36
N SER A 57 -9.79 -6.90 0.51
CA SER A 57 -9.28 -7.74 -0.58
C SER A 57 -8.46 -6.93 -1.59
N THR A 58 -8.99 -5.79 -2.02
CA THR A 58 -8.29 -4.89 -2.96
C THR A 58 -7.12 -4.17 -2.32
N LEU A 59 -7.24 -3.74 -1.06
CA LEU A 59 -6.16 -3.08 -0.31
C LEU A 59 -4.93 -3.97 -0.15
N GLN A 60 -5.13 -5.25 0.23
CA GLN A 60 -4.00 -6.15 0.44
C GLN A 60 -3.26 -6.44 -0.87
N VAL A 61 -4.00 -6.66 -1.97
CA VAL A 61 -3.40 -6.89 -3.29
C VAL A 61 -2.60 -5.66 -3.74
N GLY A 62 -3.16 -4.46 -3.60
CA GLY A 62 -2.44 -3.22 -3.94
C GLY A 62 -1.19 -2.99 -3.08
N PHE A 63 -1.25 -3.33 -1.79
CA PHE A 63 -0.08 -3.29 -0.92
C PHE A 63 1.00 -4.28 -1.35
N ASP A 64 0.63 -5.54 -1.62
CA ASP A 64 1.56 -6.60 -1.99
C ASP A 64 2.25 -6.27 -3.32
N GLU A 65 1.51 -5.74 -4.29
CA GLU A 65 2.05 -5.28 -5.57
C GLU A 65 3.01 -4.10 -5.39
N GLY A 66 2.60 -3.05 -4.67
CA GLY A 66 3.45 -1.90 -4.37
C GLY A 66 4.71 -2.30 -3.58
N PHE A 67 4.61 -3.25 -2.66
CA PHE A 67 5.73 -3.79 -1.91
C PHE A 67 6.69 -4.59 -2.82
N ALA A 68 6.16 -5.48 -3.66
CA ALA A 68 6.95 -6.28 -4.60
C ALA A 68 7.72 -5.42 -5.60
N GLN A 69 7.11 -4.33 -6.08
CA GLN A 69 7.76 -3.39 -7.00
C GLN A 69 8.81 -2.52 -6.28
N SER A 70 8.52 -2.05 -5.05
CA SER A 70 9.35 -1.05 -4.39
C SER A 70 10.57 -1.58 -3.65
N VAL A 71 10.45 -2.77 -3.06
CA VAL A 71 11.47 -3.34 -2.17
C VAL A 71 12.78 -3.66 -2.88
N PRO A 72 12.80 -4.35 -4.05
CA PRO A 72 14.06 -4.70 -4.72
C PRO A 72 14.91 -3.47 -5.01
N LEU A 73 14.29 -2.42 -5.54
CA LEU A 73 14.98 -1.19 -5.91
C LEU A 73 15.42 -0.38 -4.69
N SER A 74 14.57 -0.27 -3.67
CA SER A 74 14.93 0.38 -2.40
C SER A 74 16.11 -0.31 -1.70
N ARG A 75 16.16 -1.66 -1.75
CA ARG A 75 17.28 -2.44 -1.22
C ARG A 75 18.57 -2.19 -2.00
N ARG A 76 18.51 -2.07 -3.33
CA ARG A 76 19.67 -1.72 -4.16
C ARG A 76 20.23 -0.35 -3.75
N VAL A 77 19.38 0.68 -3.65
CA VAL A 77 19.80 2.03 -3.22
C VAL A 77 20.42 2.00 -1.82
N GLY A 78 19.80 1.29 -0.87
CA GLY A 78 20.35 1.12 0.47
C GLY A 78 21.72 0.44 0.48
N ALA A 79 21.90 -0.60 -0.33
CA ALA A 79 23.18 -1.28 -0.49
C ALA A 79 24.26 -0.36 -1.10
N LEU A 80 23.91 0.46 -2.09
CA LEU A 80 24.83 1.44 -2.68
C LEU A 80 25.25 2.51 -1.68
N ARG A 81 24.31 3.04 -0.89
CA ARG A 81 24.61 3.99 0.20
C ARG A 81 25.61 3.39 1.18
N GLY A 82 25.37 2.16 1.63
CA GLY A 82 26.27 1.45 2.54
C GLY A 82 27.65 1.21 1.94
N LYS A 83 27.72 0.75 0.68
CA LYS A 83 28.99 0.51 -0.03
C LYS A 83 29.79 1.79 -0.24
N ALA A 84 29.16 2.88 -0.70
CA ALA A 84 29.82 4.16 -0.91
C ALA A 84 30.39 4.73 0.40
N ALA A 85 29.62 4.67 1.50
CA ALA A 85 30.08 5.08 2.81
C ALA A 85 31.24 4.22 3.33
N ALA A 86 31.18 2.90 3.13
CA ALA A 86 32.26 1.99 3.52
C ALA A 86 33.54 2.25 2.73
N LEU A 87 33.46 2.43 1.41
CA LEU A 87 34.62 2.76 0.57
C LEU A 87 35.26 4.09 0.97
N LEU A 88 34.45 5.11 1.27
CA LEU A 88 34.95 6.38 1.78
C LEU A 88 35.69 6.20 3.12
N ALA A 89 35.12 5.43 4.04
CA ALA A 89 35.74 5.17 5.35
C ALA A 89 37.07 4.41 5.24
N ILE A 90 37.12 3.39 4.37
CA ILE A 90 38.35 2.62 4.09
C ILE A 90 39.42 3.53 3.50
N HIS A 91 39.07 4.34 2.49
CA HIS A 91 40.00 5.28 1.84
C HIS A 91 40.57 6.28 2.84
N LEU A 92 39.71 6.86 3.70
CA LEU A 92 40.13 7.84 4.70
C LEU A 92 41.08 7.22 5.75
N SER A 93 40.80 5.98 6.17
CA SER A 93 41.63 5.24 7.13
C SER A 93 43.00 4.85 6.56
N SER A 94 43.06 4.50 5.28
CA SER A 94 44.31 4.17 4.58
C SER A 94 45.17 5.42 4.31
N SER A 95 44.52 6.54 3.97
CA SER A 95 45.17 7.83 3.69
C SER A 95 45.85 8.44 4.93
N SER A 96 45.27 8.25 6.14
CA SER A 96 45.89 8.74 7.39
C SER A 96 47.26 8.14 7.71
N THR A 97 47.61 7.00 7.13
CA THR A 97 48.90 6.32 7.36
C THR A 97 49.98 6.75 6.36
N SER A 98 49.59 7.40 5.25
CA SER A 98 50.46 7.68 4.11
C SER A 98 50.67 9.19 3.94
N SER A 99 51.74 9.74 4.50
CA SER A 99 52.03 11.19 4.53
C SER A 99 52.35 11.84 3.17
N ALA A 100 52.20 11.11 2.06
CA ALA A 100 52.35 11.62 0.69
C ALA A 100 51.01 11.49 -0.05
N THR A 101 50.11 12.46 0.14
CA THR A 101 48.83 12.51 -0.60
C THR A 101 49.09 12.91 -2.04
N SER A 102 49.10 11.94 -2.97
CA SER A 102 49.09 12.20 -4.41
C SER A 102 47.78 12.88 -4.84
N HIS A 103 47.83 13.73 -5.88
CA HIS A 103 46.63 14.40 -6.42
C HIS A 103 45.50 13.43 -6.74
N SER A 104 45.83 12.28 -7.35
CA SER A 104 44.87 11.20 -7.65
C SER A 104 44.12 10.67 -6.41
N SER A 105 44.73 10.70 -5.22
CA SER A 105 44.07 10.25 -3.98
C SER A 105 43.02 11.24 -3.49
N LYS A 106 43.18 12.54 -3.79
CA LYS A 106 42.22 13.60 -3.46
C LYS A 106 41.05 13.59 -4.44
N ASP A 107 41.33 13.40 -5.73
CA ASP A 107 40.28 13.30 -6.77
C ASP A 107 39.35 12.10 -6.51
N LEU A 108 39.91 10.97 -6.04
CA LEU A 108 39.14 9.80 -5.62
C LEU A 108 38.28 10.07 -4.40
N GLU A 109 38.81 10.80 -3.41
CA GLU A 109 38.05 11.17 -2.20
C GLU A 109 36.86 12.08 -2.56
N GLU A 110 37.08 13.09 -3.40
CA GLU A 110 36.02 13.99 -3.85
C GLU A 110 34.94 13.24 -4.63
N SER A 111 35.35 12.33 -5.53
CA SER A 111 34.42 11.49 -6.29
C SER A 111 33.56 10.59 -5.38
N LEU A 112 34.15 10.01 -4.32
CA LEU A 112 33.41 9.21 -3.34
C LEU A 112 32.44 10.07 -2.52
N ARG A 113 32.86 11.27 -2.11
CA ARG A 113 31.99 12.24 -1.39
C ARG A 113 30.82 12.68 -2.25
N GLU A 114 31.06 12.91 -3.53
CA GLU A 114 30.02 13.26 -4.50
C GLU A 114 28.98 12.15 -4.62
N ILE A 115 29.40 10.89 -4.82
CA ILE A 115 28.46 9.75 -4.90
C ILE A 115 27.67 9.58 -3.60
N VAL A 116 28.32 9.72 -2.43
CA VAL A 116 27.61 9.64 -1.15
C VAL A 116 26.55 10.74 -1.03
N LYS A 117 26.85 11.96 -1.49
CA LYS A 117 25.92 13.08 -1.51
C LYS A 117 24.78 12.86 -2.50
N GLU A 118 25.08 12.37 -3.69
CA GLU A 118 24.11 12.04 -4.74
C GLU A 118 23.14 10.94 -4.26
N LEU A 119 23.68 9.83 -3.75
CA LEU A 119 22.88 8.75 -3.16
C LEU A 119 22.07 9.22 -1.95
N GLY A 120 22.59 10.16 -1.15
CA GLY A 120 21.89 10.73 0.00
C GLY A 120 20.74 11.67 -0.36
N ARG A 121 20.81 12.33 -1.52
CA ARG A 121 19.76 13.23 -2.04
C ARG A 121 18.64 12.48 -2.77
N LEU A 122 18.95 11.31 -3.30
CA LEU A 122 18.02 10.46 -4.04
C LEU A 122 16.70 10.28 -3.27
N LYS A 123 15.61 10.86 -3.81
CA LYS A 123 14.27 10.80 -3.20
C LYS A 123 13.55 9.52 -3.59
N ARG A 124 12.50 9.18 -2.85
CA ARG A 124 11.62 8.03 -3.14
C ARG A 124 11.06 8.13 -4.54
N ASP A 125 10.56 9.31 -4.90
CA ASP A 125 9.80 9.50 -6.12
C ASP A 125 10.70 9.49 -7.36
N GLU A 126 11.99 9.76 -7.24
CA GLU A 126 12.97 9.67 -8.33
C GLU A 126 13.38 8.22 -8.64
N VAL A 127 13.16 7.32 -7.69
CA VAL A 127 13.58 5.92 -7.77
C VAL A 127 12.40 5.02 -8.11
N LEU A 128 11.24 5.28 -7.52
CA LEU A 128 10.10 4.38 -7.65
C LEU A 128 9.28 4.69 -8.89
N PRO A 129 8.77 3.65 -9.57
CA PRO A 129 7.81 3.82 -10.65
C PRO A 129 6.61 4.62 -10.17
N GLU A 130 6.09 5.48 -11.04
CA GLU A 130 4.84 6.17 -10.77
C GLU A 130 3.66 5.20 -10.85
N ASP A 131 2.72 5.37 -9.94
CA ASP A 131 1.51 4.57 -9.89
C ASP A 131 0.55 5.03 -11.00
N ARG A 132 0.61 4.33 -12.14
CA ARG A 132 -0.19 4.64 -13.33
C ARG A 132 -1.67 4.36 -13.15
N GLU A 133 -2.01 3.33 -12.38
CA GLU A 133 -3.40 2.99 -12.08
C GLU A 133 -4.04 4.12 -11.28
N ARG A 134 -3.32 4.63 -10.27
CA ARG A 134 -3.74 5.78 -9.49
C ARG A 134 -3.92 7.05 -10.33
N ILE A 135 -2.95 7.40 -11.18
CA ILE A 135 -3.04 8.58 -12.05
C ILE A 135 -4.24 8.48 -13.00
N GLN A 136 -4.49 7.29 -13.54
CA GLN A 136 -5.62 7.06 -14.43
C GLN A 136 -6.96 7.17 -13.70
N HIS A 137 -7.06 6.59 -12.50
CA HIS A 137 -8.26 6.69 -11.65
C HIS A 137 -8.56 8.15 -11.27
N GLU A 138 -7.56 8.91 -10.84
CA GLU A 138 -7.72 10.33 -10.53
C GLU A 138 -8.18 11.13 -11.77
N LYS A 139 -7.61 10.83 -12.95
CA LYS A 139 -8.01 11.44 -14.21
C LYS A 139 -9.45 11.09 -14.64
N GLU A 140 -9.88 9.86 -14.40
CA GLU A 140 -11.20 9.36 -14.79
C GLU A 140 -12.32 9.79 -13.84
N GLU A 141 -12.07 9.74 -12.52
CA GLU A 141 -13.11 10.03 -11.51
C GLU A 141 -13.20 11.51 -11.13
N HIS A 142 -12.08 12.25 -11.08
CA HIS A 142 -12.07 13.62 -10.55
C HIS A 142 -11.92 14.71 -11.62
N GLY A 143 -11.59 14.34 -12.87
CA GLY A 143 -11.41 15.27 -13.99
C GLY A 143 -10.20 16.20 -13.84
N ASP A 144 -9.83 16.89 -14.93
CA ASP A 144 -8.68 17.79 -15.00
C ASP A 144 -8.96 19.08 -14.19
N GLY A 145 -8.78 19.03 -12.86
CA GLY A 145 -8.94 20.17 -11.95
C GLY A 145 -9.87 19.98 -10.74
N GLY A 146 -10.21 18.73 -10.35
CA GLY A 146 -10.96 18.47 -9.12
C GLY A 146 -10.14 18.74 -7.85
N ASP A 147 -10.53 19.76 -7.08
CA ASP A 147 -9.97 20.17 -5.77
C ASP A 147 -10.10 19.09 -4.65
N ASP A 148 -10.77 17.97 -4.95
CA ASP A 148 -10.99 16.80 -4.08
C ASP A 148 -10.04 15.65 -4.45
N GLY A 149 -8.74 15.90 -4.41
CA GLY A 149 -7.76 14.81 -4.32
C GLY A 149 -8.01 13.96 -3.06
N PHE A 150 -7.66 12.67 -3.09
CA PHE A 150 -7.82 11.75 -1.96
C PHE A 150 -7.37 12.40 -0.62
N GLU A 151 -8.23 12.41 0.40
CA GLU A 151 -7.92 12.96 1.75
C GLU A 151 -6.62 12.40 2.36
N LEU A 152 -6.21 11.19 1.94
CA LEU A 152 -4.98 10.53 2.38
C LEU A 152 -3.69 11.16 1.83
N ASP A 153 -3.79 12.05 0.84
CA ASP A 153 -2.63 12.68 0.20
C ASP A 153 -2.28 14.06 0.78
N ARG A 154 -3.18 14.65 1.56
CA ARG A 154 -2.97 15.93 2.27
C ARG A 154 -2.01 15.72 3.43
N ASN A 155 -0.73 15.80 3.14
CA ASN A 155 0.32 16.01 4.12
C ASN A 155 0.97 17.35 3.79
N ASP A 156 1.20 18.20 4.80
CA ASP A 156 1.82 19.53 4.62
C ASP A 156 3.09 19.50 3.75
N ARG A 157 3.84 18.39 3.80
CA ARG A 157 5.04 18.18 2.98
C ARG A 157 4.74 17.95 1.49
N ARG A 158 3.72 17.16 1.16
CA ARG A 158 3.34 16.87 -0.22
C ARG A 158 2.65 18.08 -0.84
N ASP A 159 1.78 18.74 -0.10
CA ASP A 159 1.10 19.96 -0.55
C ASP A 159 2.11 21.07 -0.92
N MET A 160 3.20 21.20 -0.14
CA MET A 160 4.30 22.11 -0.48
C MET A 160 5.09 21.67 -1.73
N GLU A 161 5.31 20.37 -1.92
CA GLU A 161 5.98 19.84 -3.11
C GLU A 161 5.11 20.03 -4.38
N ASP A 162 3.79 19.91 -4.27
CA ASP A 162 2.85 20.14 -5.36
C ASP A 162 2.73 21.63 -5.70
N LEU A 163 2.72 22.50 -4.67
CA LEU A 163 2.79 23.95 -4.86
C LEU A 163 4.12 24.38 -5.50
N GLU A 164 5.24 23.74 -5.14
CA GLU A 164 6.54 24.00 -5.76
C GLU A 164 6.52 23.56 -7.24
N ASN A 165 6.00 22.38 -7.54
CA ASN A 165 5.84 21.86 -8.90
C ASN A 165 4.93 22.74 -9.78
N THR A 166 3.80 23.22 -9.24
CA THR A 166 2.85 24.07 -9.97
C THR A 166 3.39 25.48 -10.18
N LEU A 167 4.10 26.04 -9.20
CA LEU A 167 4.79 27.32 -9.31
C LEU A 167 5.93 27.26 -10.33
N GLU A 168 6.66 26.14 -10.39
CA GLU A 168 7.70 25.90 -11.40
C GLU A 168 7.11 25.85 -12.82
N MET A 169 5.94 25.22 -12.99
CA MET A 169 5.21 25.21 -14.28
C MET A 169 4.70 26.58 -14.72
N MET A 170 4.29 27.45 -13.79
CA MET A 170 3.88 28.83 -14.11
C MET A 170 5.07 29.80 -14.29
N GLY A 171 6.22 29.49 -13.70
CA GLY A 171 7.42 30.34 -13.69
C GLY A 171 8.23 30.36 -14.99
N GLY A 172 7.79 29.67 -16.05
CA GLY A 172 8.52 29.59 -17.32
C GLY A 172 9.71 28.62 -17.30
N GLY A 173 9.73 27.68 -16.35
CA GLY A 173 10.71 26.60 -16.27
C GLY A 173 10.59 25.63 -17.43
N SER A 174 11.74 25.21 -17.95
CA SER A 174 11.92 24.21 -19.01
C SER A 174 10.99 23.00 -18.87
N VAL A 175 10.48 22.52 -20.01
CA VAL A 175 9.82 21.22 -20.20
C VAL A 175 10.46 20.18 -19.28
N LYS A 176 9.70 19.60 -18.33
CA LYS A 176 10.16 18.48 -17.49
C LYS A 176 10.75 17.43 -18.44
N GLU A 177 12.07 17.22 -18.39
CA GLU A 177 12.69 16.05 -18.99
C GLU A 177 11.90 14.84 -18.47
N THR A 178 11.53 13.93 -19.39
CA THR A 178 10.87 12.68 -19.05
C THR A 178 11.59 12.07 -17.86
N LYS A 179 10.87 11.91 -16.74
CA LYS A 179 11.43 11.35 -15.51
C LYS A 179 12.25 10.12 -15.86
N ASP A 180 13.56 10.21 -15.66
CA ASP A 180 14.46 9.11 -15.94
C ASP A 180 13.98 7.89 -15.15
N ASP A 181 13.97 6.73 -15.81
CA ASP A 181 13.59 5.48 -15.15
C ASP A 181 14.49 5.29 -13.92
N GLY A 182 13.88 5.16 -12.74
CA GLY A 182 14.61 5.03 -11.49
C GLY A 182 15.56 3.83 -11.50
N GLU A 183 15.25 2.78 -12.29
CA GLU A 183 16.17 1.66 -12.48
C GLU A 183 17.44 2.06 -13.24
N MET A 184 17.32 2.90 -14.27
CA MET A 184 18.46 3.44 -15.03
C MET A 184 19.35 4.35 -14.17
N VAL A 185 18.73 5.17 -13.32
CA VAL A 185 19.47 6.04 -12.37
C VAL A 185 20.28 5.19 -11.41
N VAL A 186 19.66 4.15 -10.82
CA VAL A 186 20.34 3.24 -9.91
C VAL A 186 21.47 2.50 -10.63
N GLU A 187 21.25 1.96 -11.83
CA GLU A 187 22.27 1.24 -12.59
C GLU A 187 23.48 2.12 -12.91
N ARG A 188 23.26 3.36 -13.33
CA ARG A 188 24.33 4.35 -13.58
C ARG A 188 25.20 4.55 -12.33
N LEU A 189 24.57 4.71 -11.17
CA LEU A 189 25.26 4.86 -9.89
C LEU A 189 26.00 3.59 -9.48
N GLU A 190 25.45 2.41 -9.77
CA GLU A 190 26.15 1.15 -9.53
C GLU A 190 27.44 1.03 -10.35
N VAL A 191 27.38 1.37 -11.64
CA VAL A 191 28.55 1.32 -12.54
C VAL A 191 29.62 2.29 -12.04
N ARG A 192 29.23 3.54 -11.76
CA ARG A 192 30.14 4.56 -11.23
C ARG A 192 30.80 4.12 -9.92
N LEU A 193 30.04 3.50 -9.01
CA LEU A 193 30.57 3.00 -7.75
C LEU A 193 31.55 1.82 -7.94
N LYS A 194 31.27 0.90 -8.86
CA LYS A 194 32.18 -0.23 -9.19
C LYS A 194 33.51 0.25 -9.76
N GLU A 195 33.50 1.34 -10.51
CA GLU A 195 34.74 1.96 -11.02
C GLU A 195 35.59 2.53 -9.88
N LEU A 196 34.96 3.26 -8.94
CA LEU A 196 35.65 3.78 -7.76
C LEU A 196 36.13 2.67 -6.83
N GLU A 197 35.35 1.61 -6.65
CA GLU A 197 35.74 0.43 -5.88
C GLU A 197 37.05 -0.17 -6.43
N ARG A 198 37.14 -0.37 -7.74
CA ARG A 198 38.36 -0.84 -8.40
C ARG A 198 39.53 0.12 -8.21
N ALA A 199 39.29 1.43 -8.19
CA ALA A 199 40.33 2.43 -7.95
C ALA A 199 40.85 2.39 -6.50
N VAL A 200 39.97 2.16 -5.53
CA VAL A 200 40.33 2.03 -4.10
C VAL A 200 41.17 0.78 -3.86
N PHE A 201 40.79 -0.37 -4.42
CA PHE A 201 41.47 -1.65 -4.17
C PHE A 201 42.70 -1.92 -5.06
N ARG A 202 42.95 -1.13 -6.11
CA ARG A 202 44.16 -1.26 -6.95
C ARG A 202 45.39 -0.61 -6.30
N ARG A 203 45.22 0.08 -5.17
CA ARG A 203 46.28 0.76 -4.43
C ARG A 203 46.88 -0.16 -3.37
#